data_AF-A0A0G0XLD2-F1
#
_entry.id   AF-A0A0G0XLD2-F1
#
_cell.length_a   1.000
_cell.length_b   1.000
_cell.length_c   1.000
_cell.angle_alpha   90.00
_cell.angle_beta   90.00
_cell.angle_gamma   90.00
#
_symmetry.space_group_name_H-M   'P 1'
#
loop_
_entity.id
_entity.type
_entity.pdbx_description
1 polymer ?
#
loop_
_entity_poly.entity_id
_entity_poly.type
_entity_poly.pdbx_seq_one_letter_code
_entity_poly.pdbx_strand_id
1 'polypeptide(L)'
;MRIFKIKNGFTLVELIVSMGLFVVLTSIAVGGFVNVLRNQRIAVSLITVNDNTGLTLEQMAREIRTGYNFSKISNTELEFVNSYNFKVKYRLNGGAIEKGTEFFGTTSYQKITADNVLISVFNINVCGKNINGTTLGNCGKGGNLYFPRITLNLSVTSAEPDIKKLNIFTDIQTTISAR
;
A
#
# COMPACT_ATOMS: atom_id res chain seq x y z
N MET A 1 60.44 26.80 -34.42
CA MET A 1 59.61 26.22 -33.35
C MET A 1 58.95 27.37 -32.58
N ARG A 2 57.65 27.61 -32.79
CA ARG A 2 56.94 28.74 -32.15
C ARG A 2 56.55 28.33 -30.73
N ILE A 3 57.20 28.93 -29.74
CA ILE A 3 56.86 28.78 -28.32
C ILE A 3 55.59 29.59 -28.06
N PHE A 4 54.51 28.93 -27.64
CA PHE A 4 53.31 29.60 -27.16
C PHE A 4 53.66 30.37 -25.87
N LYS A 5 53.57 31.70 -25.91
CA LYS A 5 53.62 32.54 -24.70
C LYS A 5 52.33 32.33 -23.91
N ILE A 6 52.42 31.70 -22.75
CA ILE A 6 51.35 31.70 -21.75
C ILE A 6 51.36 33.07 -21.08
N LYS A 7 50.35 33.92 -21.34
CA LYS A 7 50.20 35.19 -20.63
C LYS A 7 49.39 34.99 -19.34
N ASN A 8 50.02 35.42 -18.25
CA ASN A 8 49.49 36.14 -17.08
C ASN A 8 48.71 35.35 -16.01
N GLY A 9 49.13 35.54 -14.75
CA GLY A 9 48.41 35.10 -13.56
C GLY A 9 47.14 35.90 -13.30
N PHE A 10 46.22 35.31 -12.54
CA PHE A 10 44.96 35.90 -12.15
C PHE A 10 45.14 37.11 -11.22
N THR A 11 44.34 38.15 -11.44
CA THR A 11 44.23 39.25 -10.48
C THR A 11 43.45 38.81 -9.24
N LEU A 12 43.72 39.45 -8.10
CA LEU A 12 42.96 39.20 -6.86
C LEU A 12 41.45 39.39 -7.05
N VAL A 13 41.06 40.37 -7.87
CA VAL A 13 39.65 40.67 -8.15
C VAL A 13 38.98 39.53 -8.92
N GLU A 14 39.64 38.98 -9.96
CA GLU A 14 39.11 37.83 -10.72
C GLU A 14 38.94 36.58 -9.85
N LEU A 15 39.84 36.35 -8.89
CA LEU A 15 39.75 35.23 -7.95
C LEU A 15 38.54 35.38 -7.02
N ILE A 16 38.31 36.57 -6.46
CA ILE A 16 37.17 36.83 -5.57
C ILE A 16 35.84 36.68 -6.33
N VAL A 17 35.75 37.23 -7.55
CA VAL A 17 34.55 37.11 -8.39
C VAL A 17 34.29 35.65 -8.76
N SER A 18 35.33 34.88 -9.12
CA SER A 18 35.21 33.47 -9.47
C SER A 18 34.74 32.61 -8.28
N MET A 19 35.27 32.87 -7.08
CA MET A 19 34.84 32.18 -5.86
C MET A 19 33.39 32.53 -5.51
N GLY A 20 32.99 33.80 -5.66
CA GLY A 20 31.60 34.23 -5.44
C GLY A 20 30.62 33.49 -6.36
N LEU A 21 30.92 33.45 -7.66
CA LEU A 21 30.10 32.72 -8.64
C LEU A 21 30.07 31.22 -8.34
N PHE A 22 31.21 30.63 -7.97
CA PHE A 22 31.29 29.21 -7.64
C PHE A 22 30.42 28.85 -6.44
N VAL A 23 30.44 29.65 -5.37
CA VAL A 23 29.61 29.42 -4.18
C VAL A 23 28.12 29.53 -4.52
N VAL A 24 27.72 30.51 -5.32
CA VAL A 24 26.32 30.67 -5.76
C VAL A 24 25.86 29.44 -6.55
N LEU A 25 26.63 29.02 -7.56
CA LEU A 25 26.29 27.86 -8.39
C LEU A 25 26.23 26.56 -7.58
N THR A 26 27.21 26.34 -6.70
CA THR A 26 27.25 25.15 -5.84
C THR A 26 26.06 25.12 -4.88
N SER A 27 25.66 26.27 -4.33
CA SER A 27 24.51 26.36 -3.43
C SER A 27 23.20 25.97 -4.13
N ILE A 28 23.01 26.40 -5.38
CA ILE A 28 21.85 26.00 -6.19
C ILE A 28 21.87 24.49 -6.46
N ALA A 29 23.03 23.94 -6.84
CA ALA A 29 23.19 22.52 -7.11
C ALA A 29 22.89 21.65 -5.88
N VAL A 30 23.42 22.02 -4.71
CA VAL A 30 23.18 21.31 -3.44
C VAL A 30 21.70 21.40 -3.03
N GLY A 31 21.08 22.57 -3.17
CA GLY A 31 19.64 22.72 -2.87
C GLY A 31 18.76 21.80 -3.72
N GLY A 32 19.06 21.70 -5.02
CA GLY A 32 18.39 20.75 -5.92
C GLY A 32 18.60 19.29 -5.49
N PHE A 33 19.83 18.93 -5.16
CA PHE A 33 20.19 17.57 -4.75
C PHE A 33 19.46 17.13 -3.47
N VAL A 34 19.38 18.00 -2.46
CA VAL A 34 18.67 17.71 -1.20
C VAL A 34 17.18 17.46 -1.44
N ASN A 35 16.55 18.22 -2.34
CA ASN A 35 15.15 18.01 -2.70
C ASN A 35 14.93 16.64 -3.38
N VAL A 36 15.84 16.24 -4.26
CA VAL A 36 15.79 14.90 -4.90
C VAL A 36 15.89 13.80 -3.86
N LEU A 37 16.82 13.90 -2.89
CA LEU A 37 16.95 12.91 -1.82
C LEU A 37 15.68 12.81 -0.96
N ARG A 38 15.05 13.94 -0.64
CA ARG A 38 13.79 13.96 0.10
C ARG A 38 12.68 13.24 -0.67
N ASN A 39 12.54 13.53 -1.97
CA ASN A 39 11.54 12.89 -2.82
C ASN A 39 11.80 11.39 -2.97
N GLN A 40 13.06 10.98 -3.10
CA GLN A 40 13.45 9.58 -3.15
C GLN A 40 13.05 8.83 -1.88
N ARG A 41 13.28 9.41 -0.69
CA ARG A 41 12.88 8.81 0.59
C ARG A 41 11.36 8.61 0.67
N ILE A 42 10.57 9.60 0.24
CA ILE A 42 9.11 9.51 0.21
C ILE A 42 8.67 8.39 -0.75
N ALA A 43 9.23 8.35 -1.96
CA ALA A 43 8.92 7.34 -2.96
C ALA A 43 9.21 5.92 -2.47
N VAL A 44 10.39 5.70 -1.87
CA VAL A 44 10.78 4.39 -1.31
C VAL A 44 9.79 3.95 -0.23
N SER A 45 9.40 4.84 0.68
CA SER A 45 8.42 4.48 1.72
C SER A 45 7.06 4.11 1.12
N LEU A 46 6.58 4.82 0.09
CA LEU A 46 5.32 4.49 -0.57
C LEU A 46 5.38 3.14 -1.29
N ILE A 47 6.52 2.83 -1.93
CA ILE A 47 6.75 1.52 -2.54
C ILE A 47 6.67 0.42 -1.48
N THR A 48 7.38 0.57 -0.35
CA THR A 48 7.35 -0.43 0.73
C THR A 48 5.95 -0.58 1.36
N VAL A 49 5.19 0.51 1.48
CA VAL A 49 3.80 0.46 1.95
C VAL A 49 2.91 -0.31 0.98
N ASN A 50 3.07 -0.06 -0.32
CA ASN A 50 2.33 -0.78 -1.36
C ASN A 50 2.69 -2.27 -1.37
N ASP A 51 3.96 -2.62 -1.29
CA ASP A 51 4.44 -4.01 -1.25
C ASP A 51 3.88 -4.75 -0.03
N ASN A 52 3.97 -4.16 1.17
CA ASN A 52 3.44 -4.76 2.39
C ASN A 52 1.91 -4.89 2.36
N THR A 53 1.22 -3.93 1.74
CA THR A 53 -0.24 -4.02 1.50
C THR A 53 -0.55 -5.15 0.52
N GLY A 54 0.24 -5.27 -0.55
CA GLY A 54 0.16 -6.35 -1.54
C GLY A 54 0.28 -7.72 -0.89
N LEU A 55 1.30 -7.93 -0.04
CA LEU A 55 1.49 -9.18 0.71
C LEU A 55 0.28 -9.52 1.59
N THR A 56 -0.29 -8.52 2.26
CA THR A 56 -1.51 -8.68 3.08
C THR A 56 -2.68 -9.13 2.21
N LEU A 57 -2.88 -8.49 1.05
CA LEU A 57 -3.96 -8.83 0.11
C LEU A 57 -3.75 -10.19 -0.54
N GLU A 58 -2.53 -10.59 -0.85
CA GLU A 58 -2.21 -11.91 -1.38
C GLU A 58 -2.52 -13.01 -0.37
N GLN A 59 -2.18 -12.80 0.90
CA GLN A 59 -2.53 -13.72 1.98
C GLN A 59 -4.05 -13.88 2.09
N MET A 60 -4.79 -12.77 2.12
CA MET A 60 -6.26 -12.79 2.12
C MET A 60 -6.82 -13.49 0.88
N ALA A 61 -6.33 -13.13 -0.30
CA ALA A 61 -6.80 -13.67 -1.57
C ALA A 61 -6.56 -15.18 -1.70
N ARG A 62 -5.42 -15.68 -1.20
CA ARG A 62 -5.11 -17.11 -1.17
C ARG A 62 -6.12 -17.86 -0.32
N GLU A 63 -6.44 -17.33 0.87
CA GLU A 63 -7.37 -17.98 1.79
C GLU A 63 -8.82 -17.88 1.31
N ILE A 64 -9.22 -16.73 0.77
CA ILE A 64 -10.54 -16.52 0.14
C ILE A 64 -10.72 -17.46 -1.06
N ARG A 65 -9.68 -17.68 -1.88
CA ARG A 65 -9.80 -18.54 -3.07
C ARG A 65 -10.16 -19.99 -2.72
N THR A 66 -9.70 -20.49 -1.58
CA THR A 66 -9.99 -21.84 -1.07
C THR A 66 -11.11 -21.85 -0.04
N GLY A 67 -11.69 -20.70 0.26
CA GLY A 67 -12.72 -20.54 1.26
C GLY A 67 -14.11 -20.83 0.71
N TYR A 68 -15.04 -21.12 1.61
CA TYR A 68 -16.46 -21.30 1.28
C TYR A 68 -17.34 -20.73 2.40
N ASN A 69 -18.65 -20.63 2.14
CA ASN A 69 -19.63 -20.05 3.05
C ASN A 69 -19.26 -18.64 3.50
N PHE A 70 -19.07 -17.76 2.52
CA PHE A 70 -18.80 -16.36 2.76
C PHE A 70 -20.02 -15.68 3.36
N SER A 71 -19.77 -14.79 4.31
CA SER A 71 -20.75 -13.93 4.93
C SER A 71 -20.14 -12.55 5.13
N LYS A 72 -20.82 -11.53 4.60
CA LYS A 72 -20.45 -10.14 4.83
C LYS A 72 -21.15 -9.67 6.10
N ILE A 73 -20.39 -9.41 7.16
CA ILE A 73 -20.94 -8.96 8.45
C ILE A 73 -21.09 -7.44 8.45
N SER A 74 -20.10 -6.74 7.89
CA SER A 74 -20.12 -5.29 7.74
C SER A 74 -19.38 -4.90 6.45
N ASN A 75 -19.27 -3.59 6.17
CA ASN A 75 -18.48 -3.12 5.02
C ASN A 75 -16.97 -3.39 5.20
N THR A 76 -16.50 -3.54 6.43
CA THR A 76 -15.09 -3.75 6.78
C THR A 76 -14.81 -5.15 7.33
N GLU A 77 -15.83 -6.01 7.37
CA GLU A 77 -15.75 -7.33 7.98
C GLU A 77 -16.26 -8.45 7.08
N LEU A 78 -15.43 -9.48 6.91
CA LEU A 78 -15.73 -10.67 6.13
C LEU A 78 -15.51 -11.90 6.99
N GLU A 79 -16.47 -12.82 6.96
CA GLU A 79 -16.38 -14.13 7.61
C GLU A 79 -16.56 -15.24 6.57
N PHE A 80 -15.76 -16.30 6.68
CA PHE A 80 -15.88 -17.49 5.82
C PHE A 80 -15.18 -18.68 6.47
N VAL A 81 -15.33 -19.86 5.88
CA VAL A 81 -14.66 -21.08 6.32
C VAL A 81 -13.51 -21.39 5.37
N ASN A 82 -12.30 -21.59 5.90
CA ASN A 82 -11.12 -21.98 5.10
C ASN A 82 -11.15 -23.49 4.78
N SER A 83 -10.31 -23.93 3.86
CA SER A 83 -10.00 -25.33 3.51
C SER A 83 -9.71 -26.26 4.70
N TYR A 84 -9.19 -25.72 5.81
CA TYR A 84 -8.97 -26.46 7.06
C TYR A 84 -10.22 -26.59 7.95
N ASN A 85 -11.38 -26.14 7.46
CA ASN A 85 -12.66 -26.11 8.17
C ASN A 85 -12.70 -25.21 9.43
N PHE A 86 -11.77 -24.25 9.54
CA PHE A 86 -11.81 -23.19 10.55
C PHE A 86 -12.56 -21.97 10.04
N LYS A 87 -13.34 -21.33 10.92
CA LYS A 87 -13.94 -20.02 10.62
C LYS A 87 -12.88 -18.94 10.73
N VAL A 88 -12.76 -18.17 9.66
CA VAL A 88 -11.81 -17.07 9.50
C VAL A 88 -12.58 -15.78 9.35
N LYS A 89 -12.12 -14.75 10.05
CA LYS A 89 -12.75 -13.44 10.09
C LYS A 89 -11.71 -12.37 9.78
N TYR A 90 -11.95 -11.57 8.76
CA TYR A 90 -11.14 -10.38 8.49
C TYR A 90 -11.88 -9.15 8.95
N ARG A 91 -11.17 -8.24 9.62
CA ARG A 91 -11.71 -6.95 10.04
C ARG A 91 -10.67 -5.84 9.93
N LEU A 92 -11.14 -4.61 9.70
CA LEU A 92 -10.32 -3.41 9.90
C LEU A 92 -10.42 -2.95 11.36
N ASN A 93 -9.29 -2.87 12.05
CA ASN A 93 -9.21 -2.34 13.41
C ASN A 93 -8.00 -1.41 13.54
N GLY A 94 -8.20 -0.19 14.05
CA GLY A 94 -7.11 0.77 14.28
C GLY A 94 -6.27 1.13 13.04
N GLY A 95 -6.83 1.01 11.82
CA GLY A 95 -6.11 1.26 10.58
C GLY A 95 -5.24 0.10 10.09
N ALA A 96 -5.41 -1.09 10.65
CA ALA A 96 -4.76 -2.32 10.20
C ALA A 96 -5.80 -3.43 9.97
N ILE A 97 -5.52 -4.36 9.07
CA ILE A 97 -6.33 -5.57 8.91
C ILE A 97 -5.86 -6.60 9.93
N GLU A 98 -6.82 -7.13 10.66
CA GLU A 98 -6.65 -8.24 11.58
C GLU A 98 -7.35 -9.48 11.03
N LYS A 99 -6.70 -10.62 11.23
CA LYS A 99 -7.24 -11.95 10.97
C LYS A 99 -7.64 -12.59 12.29
N GLY A 100 -8.94 -12.83 12.44
CA GLY A 100 -9.53 -13.69 13.45
C GLY A 100 -9.56 -15.13 12.98
N THR A 101 -9.08 -16.08 13.78
CA THR A 101 -9.33 -17.51 13.56
C THR A 101 -10.07 -18.07 14.77
N GLU A 102 -11.18 -18.77 14.53
CA GLU A 102 -11.96 -19.40 15.59
C GLU A 102 -11.35 -20.77 15.95
N PHE A 103 -11.04 -20.95 17.23
CA PHE A 103 -10.57 -22.20 17.79
C PHE A 103 -11.41 -22.51 19.03
N PHE A 104 -12.17 -23.61 19.02
CA PHE A 104 -13.08 -24.02 20.10
C PHE A 104 -14.03 -22.89 20.59
N GLY A 105 -14.62 -22.11 19.67
CA GLY A 105 -15.59 -21.07 20.00
C GLY A 105 -15.01 -19.74 20.50
N THR A 106 -13.66 -19.62 20.57
CA THR A 106 -12.98 -18.35 20.85
C THR A 106 -12.28 -17.85 19.59
N THR A 107 -12.51 -16.59 19.21
CA THR A 107 -11.85 -15.95 18.07
C THR A 107 -10.61 -15.19 18.52
N SER A 108 -9.42 -15.64 18.12
CA SER A 108 -8.16 -14.90 18.36
C SER A 108 -7.84 -14.05 17.14
N TYR A 109 -7.61 -12.75 17.36
CA TYR A 109 -7.26 -11.80 16.30
C TYR A 109 -5.75 -11.53 16.28
N GLN A 110 -5.17 -11.65 15.09
CA GLN A 110 -3.78 -11.31 14.82
C GLN A 110 -3.71 -10.25 13.72
N LYS A 111 -2.94 -9.18 13.96
CA LYS A 111 -2.63 -8.17 12.94
C LYS A 111 -1.81 -8.82 11.83
N ILE A 112 -2.26 -8.68 10.58
CA ILE A 112 -1.55 -9.19 9.39
C ILE A 112 -0.94 -8.07 8.53
N THR A 113 -1.44 -6.84 8.69
CA THR A 113 -0.86 -5.66 8.05
C THR A 113 0.45 -5.26 8.75
N ALA A 114 1.45 -4.82 7.99
CA ALA A 114 2.71 -4.33 8.55
C ALA A 114 2.55 -2.98 9.31
N ASP A 115 3.46 -2.68 10.23
CA ASP A 115 3.37 -1.48 11.08
C ASP A 115 3.56 -0.17 10.32
N ASN A 116 4.26 -0.20 9.19
CA ASN A 116 4.47 0.97 8.33
C ASN A 116 3.25 1.30 7.45
N VAL A 117 2.23 0.45 7.42
CA VAL A 117 1.03 0.62 6.59
C VAL A 117 -0.13 1.11 7.45
N LEU A 118 -0.82 2.15 6.96
CA LEU A 118 -2.06 2.64 7.54
C LEU A 118 -3.19 2.56 6.52
N ILE A 119 -4.23 1.80 6.82
CA ILE A 119 -5.40 1.63 5.98
C ILE A 119 -6.45 2.65 6.41
N SER A 120 -6.74 3.59 5.52
CA SER A 120 -7.71 4.66 5.78
C SER A 120 -9.12 4.23 5.41
N VAL A 121 -9.26 3.46 4.33
CA VAL A 121 -10.54 2.94 3.87
C VAL A 121 -10.40 1.46 3.56
N PHE A 122 -11.34 0.66 4.04
CA PHE A 122 -11.49 -0.74 3.67
C PHE A 122 -12.95 -1.04 3.39
N ASN A 123 -13.26 -1.42 2.16
CA ASN A 123 -14.61 -1.80 1.76
C ASN A 123 -14.60 -3.17 1.10
N ILE A 124 -15.48 -4.04 1.57
CA ILE A 124 -15.67 -5.39 1.07
C ILE A 124 -17.01 -5.46 0.38
N ASN A 125 -17.00 -5.91 -0.87
CA ASN A 125 -18.19 -6.29 -1.60
C ASN A 125 -18.19 -7.80 -1.86
N VAL A 126 -19.29 -8.47 -1.55
CA VAL A 126 -19.43 -9.92 -1.74
C VAL A 126 -20.70 -10.18 -2.53
N CYS A 127 -20.58 -10.91 -3.64
CA CYS A 127 -21.71 -11.25 -4.49
C CYS A 127 -21.64 -12.71 -4.96
N GLY A 128 -22.76 -13.27 -5.43
CA GLY A 128 -22.82 -14.63 -5.98
C GLY A 128 -23.62 -15.59 -5.09
N LYS A 129 -23.22 -16.86 -5.03
CA LYS A 129 -23.91 -17.88 -4.23
C LYS A 129 -22.93 -18.84 -3.59
N ASN A 130 -23.12 -19.08 -2.30
CA ASN A 130 -22.35 -20.05 -1.54
C ASN A 130 -22.71 -21.48 -1.92
N ILE A 131 -21.81 -22.43 -1.63
CA ILE A 131 -22.03 -23.87 -1.83
C ILE A 131 -23.25 -24.39 -1.05
N ASN A 132 -23.52 -23.80 0.12
CA ASN A 132 -24.70 -24.14 0.94
C ASN A 132 -26.03 -23.62 0.36
N GLY A 133 -26.00 -22.95 -0.80
CA GLY A 133 -27.18 -22.40 -1.45
C GLY A 133 -27.56 -20.98 -1.01
N THR A 134 -26.95 -20.45 0.05
CA THR A 134 -27.16 -19.07 0.51
C THR A 134 -26.72 -18.08 -0.57
N THR A 135 -27.64 -17.23 -1.01
CA THR A 135 -27.35 -16.17 -1.97
C THR A 135 -26.64 -15.02 -1.27
N LEU A 136 -25.58 -14.53 -1.90
CA LEU A 136 -24.85 -13.32 -1.51
C LEU A 136 -25.47 -12.11 -2.24
N GLY A 137 -24.79 -10.96 -2.18
CA GLY A 137 -25.18 -9.78 -2.94
C GLY A 137 -25.32 -10.06 -4.44
N ASN A 138 -26.04 -9.19 -5.14
CA ASN A 138 -26.25 -9.34 -6.58
C ASN A 138 -24.95 -9.03 -7.36
N CYS A 139 -24.50 -9.95 -8.22
CA CYS A 139 -23.34 -9.74 -9.11
C CYS A 139 -23.70 -9.01 -10.43
N GLY A 140 -24.71 -8.14 -10.42
CA GLY A 140 -25.17 -7.43 -11.61
C GLY A 140 -26.14 -8.25 -12.47
N LYS A 141 -26.02 -8.19 -13.80
CA LYS A 141 -27.06 -8.70 -14.73
C LYS A 141 -27.25 -10.23 -14.74
N GLY A 142 -26.32 -11.01 -14.20
CA GLY A 142 -26.45 -12.47 -14.14
C GLY A 142 -26.84 -13.03 -12.76
N GLY A 143 -27.26 -12.17 -11.83
CA GLY A 143 -27.86 -12.58 -10.56
C GLY A 143 -26.94 -13.36 -9.62
N ASN A 144 -27.53 -14.27 -8.85
CA ASN A 144 -26.88 -15.05 -7.79
C ASN A 144 -26.53 -16.48 -8.25
N LEU A 145 -26.30 -16.69 -9.55
CA LEU A 145 -25.99 -18.02 -10.11
C LEU A 145 -24.48 -18.28 -10.25
N TYR A 146 -23.66 -17.29 -9.92
CA TYR A 146 -22.21 -17.39 -10.00
C TYR A 146 -21.59 -17.81 -8.68
N PHE A 147 -20.41 -18.43 -8.77
CA PHE A 147 -19.53 -18.64 -7.63
C PHE A 147 -19.27 -17.32 -6.88
N PRO A 148 -19.01 -17.37 -5.56
CA PRO A 148 -18.78 -16.18 -4.75
C PRO A 148 -17.64 -15.33 -5.32
N ARG A 149 -17.91 -14.04 -5.53
CA ARG A 149 -16.92 -13.03 -5.91
C ARG A 149 -16.79 -12.02 -4.77
N ILE A 150 -15.57 -11.88 -4.28
CA ILE A 150 -15.20 -10.97 -3.21
C ILE A 150 -14.35 -9.87 -3.81
N THR A 151 -14.82 -8.64 -3.77
CA THR A 151 -14.06 -7.46 -4.16
C THR A 151 -13.61 -6.71 -2.91
N LEU A 152 -12.31 -6.50 -2.79
CA LEU A 152 -11.69 -5.74 -1.72
C LEU A 152 -11.22 -4.40 -2.27
N ASN A 153 -11.69 -3.31 -1.68
CA ASN A 153 -11.28 -1.94 -2.00
C ASN A 153 -10.57 -1.36 -0.79
N LEU A 154 -9.34 -0.90 -0.99
CA LEU A 154 -8.47 -0.38 0.06
C LEU A 154 -7.94 0.97 -0.36
N SER A 155 -7.88 1.89 0.61
CA SER A 155 -7.09 3.11 0.48
C SER A 155 -6.03 3.10 1.56
N VAL A 156 -4.76 3.09 1.15
CA VAL A 156 -3.62 2.95 2.06
C VAL A 156 -2.70 4.16 2.01
N THR A 157 -2.08 4.44 3.14
CA THR A 157 -1.06 5.48 3.31
C THR A 157 0.06 4.98 4.21
N SER A 158 1.16 5.73 4.26
CA SER A 158 2.27 5.43 5.16
C SER A 158 1.93 5.81 6.59
N ALA A 159 2.24 4.93 7.55
CA ALA A 159 2.11 5.23 8.97
C ALA A 159 3.20 6.22 9.46
N GLU A 160 4.23 6.47 8.65
CA GLU A 160 5.30 7.40 8.96
C GLU A 160 4.75 8.84 9.13
N PRO A 161 5.02 9.53 10.27
CA PRO A 161 4.39 10.81 10.58
C PRO A 161 4.72 11.93 9.57
N ASP A 162 5.91 11.90 8.97
CA ASP A 162 6.33 12.89 7.98
C ASP A 162 5.61 12.73 6.63
N ILE A 163 5.24 11.49 6.29
CA ILE A 163 4.57 11.16 5.03
C ILE A 163 3.06 11.20 5.18
N LYS A 164 2.55 10.81 6.36
CA LYS A 164 1.13 10.95 6.71
C LYS A 164 0.62 12.39 6.55
N LYS A 165 1.46 13.39 6.86
CA LYS A 165 1.13 14.82 6.68
C LYS A 165 0.97 15.23 5.22
N LEU A 166 1.58 14.49 4.29
CA LEU A 166 1.48 14.77 2.86
C LEU A 166 0.14 14.30 2.26
N ASN A 167 -0.66 13.56 3.03
CA ASN A 167 -2.00 13.11 2.64
C ASN A 167 -2.02 12.35 1.29
N ILE A 168 -0.97 11.55 1.06
CA ILE A 168 -0.82 10.71 -0.14
C ILE A 168 -1.50 9.38 0.14
N PHE A 169 -2.45 9.01 -0.73
CA PHE A 169 -3.17 7.74 -0.68
C PHE A 169 -2.92 6.93 -1.93
N THR A 170 -2.87 5.62 -1.76
CA THR A 170 -2.87 4.65 -2.85
C THR A 170 -4.13 3.81 -2.74
N ASP A 171 -4.95 3.86 -3.77
CA ASP A 171 -6.17 3.06 -3.85
C ASP A 171 -5.87 1.74 -4.57
N ILE A 172 -6.20 0.64 -3.91
CA ILE A 172 -5.97 -0.72 -4.40
C ILE A 172 -7.30 -1.44 -4.40
N GLN A 173 -7.64 -2.01 -5.55
CA GLN A 173 -8.81 -2.86 -5.70
C GLN A 173 -8.38 -4.23 -6.21
N THR A 174 -8.87 -5.28 -5.55
CA THR A 174 -8.68 -6.66 -5.99
C THR A 174 -10.01 -7.40 -5.95
N THR A 175 -10.25 -8.26 -6.94
CA THR A 175 -11.44 -9.12 -6.99
C THR A 175 -11.01 -10.58 -7.04
N ILE A 176 -11.51 -11.36 -6.10
CA ILE A 176 -11.22 -12.77 -5.92
C ILE A 176 -12.51 -13.54 -6.15
N SER A 177 -12.47 -14.54 -7.04
CA SER A 177 -13.52 -15.55 -7.12
C SER A 177 -13.11 -16.75 -6.26
N ALA A 178 -13.99 -17.19 -5.38
CA ALA A 178 -13.87 -18.50 -4.75
C ALA A 178 -14.15 -19.59 -5.80
N ARG A 179 -13.50 -20.75 -5.65
CA ARG A 179 -13.71 -21.92 -6.50
C ARG A 179 -14.60 -22.94 -5.82
#